data_AF-G1VSZ5-F1
#
_entry.id   AF-G1VSZ5-F1
#
_cell.length_a   1.000
_cell.length_b   1.000
_cell.length_c   1.000
_cell.angle_alpha   90.00
_cell.angle_beta   90.00
_cell.angle_gamma   90.00
#
_symmetry.space_group_name_H-M   'P 1'
#
loop_
_entity.id
_entity.type
_entity.pdbx_description
1 polymer ?
#
loop_
_entity_poly.entity_id
_entity_poly.type
_entity_poly.pdbx_seq_one_letter_code
_entity_poly.pdbx_strand_id
1 'polypeptide(L)'
;MEKHTEHKLLHKAIDRISYRHRHEQALSSFKEKKRRYLSMNEDEFLLSYIEISMRCICKKWTLFFSSTVWLMMTISSFSYVKKLLAVFPAISDQEYRSTILLVSIGVPAMILLPWLVCLVNALIRQYRRMKEKMIMDEVRRYLRENIHDDENRRVL
;
A
#
# COMPACT_ATOMS: atom_id res chain seq x y z
N MET A 1 23.89 -24.74 29.88
CA MET A 1 23.29 -23.38 29.92
C MET A 1 22.89 -22.86 28.54
N GLU A 2 23.53 -23.26 27.43
CA GLU A 2 23.22 -22.77 26.07
C GLU A 2 21.79 -23.03 25.56
N LYS A 3 21.23 -24.23 25.78
CA LYS A 3 19.86 -24.57 25.34
C LYS A 3 18.77 -23.63 25.87
N HIS A 4 18.97 -23.04 27.05
CA HIS A 4 17.98 -22.16 27.67
C HIS A 4 18.02 -20.75 27.08
N THR A 5 19.16 -20.33 26.55
CA THR A 5 19.37 -19.05 25.88
C THR A 5 18.79 -19.07 24.46
N GLU A 6 18.96 -20.18 23.74
CA GLU A 6 18.41 -20.38 22.40
C GLU A 6 16.87 -20.40 22.42
N HIS A 7 16.26 -21.11 23.39
CA HIS A 7 14.81 -21.11 23.56
C HIS A 7 14.27 -19.71 23.87
N LYS A 8 15.01 -18.89 24.62
CA LYS A 8 14.63 -17.51 24.96
C LYS A 8 14.71 -16.57 23.75
N LEU A 9 15.70 -16.77 22.88
CA LEU A 9 15.83 -16.04 21.61
C LEU A 9 14.74 -16.44 20.60
N LEU A 10 14.45 -17.73 20.49
CA LEU A 10 13.36 -18.25 19.65
C LEU A 10 12.01 -17.72 20.12
N HIS A 11 11.73 -17.77 21.43
CA HIS A 11 10.48 -17.26 21.97
C HIS A 11 10.34 -15.75 21.74
N LYS A 12 11.43 -14.98 21.86
CA LYS A 12 11.45 -13.54 21.55
C LYS A 12 11.27 -13.25 20.06
N ALA A 13 11.80 -14.09 19.18
CA ALA A 13 11.60 -13.98 17.74
C ALA A 13 10.16 -14.31 17.33
N ILE A 14 9.60 -15.40 17.88
CA ILE A 14 8.20 -15.80 17.70
C ILE A 14 7.27 -14.70 18.21
N ASP A 15 7.57 -14.12 19.37
CA ASP A 15 6.75 -13.07 19.95
C ASP A 15 6.81 -11.77 19.12
N ARG A 16 7.97 -11.42 18.55
CA ARG A 16 8.13 -10.30 17.61
C ARG A 16 7.39 -10.53 16.29
N ILE A 17 7.32 -11.78 15.83
CA ILE A 17 6.57 -12.18 14.63
C ILE A 17 5.07 -12.31 14.95
N SER A 18 4.69 -12.48 16.22
CA SER A 18 3.30 -12.66 16.64
C SER A 18 2.45 -11.48 16.19
N TYR A 19 1.22 -11.80 15.77
CA TYR A 19 0.23 -10.80 15.39
C TYR A 19 -0.05 -9.84 16.56
N ARG A 20 -0.04 -10.36 17.79
CA ARG A 20 -0.30 -9.61 19.02
C ARG A 20 0.74 -8.51 19.25
N HIS A 21 2.03 -8.82 19.14
CA HIS A 21 3.08 -7.82 19.32
C HIS A 21 3.02 -6.73 18.24
N ARG A 22 2.81 -7.12 16.97
CA ARG A 22 2.64 -6.16 15.85
C ARG A 22 1.41 -5.28 16.05
N HIS A 23 0.32 -5.85 16.55
CA HIS A 23 -0.91 -5.14 16.86
C HIS A 23 -0.72 -4.16 18.02
N GLU A 24 -0.09 -4.58 19.12
CA GLU A 24 0.21 -3.72 20.28
C GLU A 24 1.14 -2.57 19.91
N GLN A 25 2.16 -2.81 19.08
CA GLN A 25 3.05 -1.76 18.57
C GLN A 25 2.33 -0.78 17.62
N ALA A 26 1.42 -1.30 16.78
CA ALA A 26 0.57 -0.45 15.94
C ALA A 26 -0.42 0.38 16.78
N LEU A 27 -0.89 -0.16 17.91
CA LEU A 27 -1.81 0.51 18.83
C LEU A 27 -1.10 1.59 19.66
N SER A 28 0.11 1.33 20.15
CA SER A 28 0.89 2.31 20.91
C SER A 28 1.29 3.50 20.03
N SER A 29 1.81 3.23 18.83
CA SER A 29 2.13 4.29 17.86
C SER A 29 0.89 5.09 17.42
N PHE A 30 -0.27 4.45 17.35
CA PHE A 30 -1.55 5.12 17.12
C PHE A 30 -1.89 6.08 18.28
N LYS A 31 -1.81 5.62 19.53
CA LYS A 31 -2.11 6.45 20.72
C LYS A 31 -1.18 7.66 20.79
N GLU A 32 0.11 7.47 20.49
CA GLU A 32 1.09 8.54 20.47
C GLU A 32 0.79 9.58 19.39
N LYS A 33 0.50 9.13 18.16
CA LYS A 33 0.09 10.03 17.06
C LYS A 33 -1.20 10.78 17.39
N LYS A 34 -2.22 10.10 17.94
CA LYS A 34 -3.47 10.73 18.37
C LYS A 34 -3.20 11.83 19.40
N ARG A 35 -2.37 11.57 20.41
CA ARG A 35 -2.00 12.56 21.43
C ARG A 35 -1.28 13.76 20.81
N ARG A 36 -0.36 13.53 19.87
CA ARG A 36 0.36 14.60 19.17
C ARG A 36 -0.58 15.52 18.38
N TYR A 37 -1.56 14.95 17.68
CA TYR A 37 -2.55 15.73 16.95
C TYR A 37 -3.50 16.51 17.87
N LEU A 38 -3.86 15.94 19.04
CA LEU A 38 -4.68 16.65 20.04
C LEU A 38 -3.94 17.80 20.73
N SER A 39 -2.61 17.73 20.85
CA SER A 39 -1.78 18.80 21.42
C SER A 39 -1.39 19.89 20.42
N MET A 40 -1.78 19.74 19.15
CA MET A 40 -1.39 20.63 18.06
C MET A 40 -2.37 21.81 17.96
N ASN A 41 -1.88 22.98 17.57
CA ASN A 41 -2.76 24.14 17.37
C ASN A 41 -3.71 23.90 16.18
N GLU A 42 -4.89 24.54 16.19
CA GLU A 42 -5.96 24.25 15.23
C GLU A 42 -5.55 24.51 13.77
N ASP A 43 -4.86 25.62 13.50
CA ASP A 43 -4.34 25.98 12.18
C ASP A 43 -3.27 24.99 11.68
N GLU A 44 -2.37 24.57 12.57
CA GLU A 44 -1.27 23.67 12.26
C GLU A 44 -1.81 22.25 11.96
N PHE A 45 -2.85 21.85 12.69
CA PHE A 45 -3.60 20.62 12.45
C PHE A 45 -4.35 20.66 11.10
N LEU A 46 -5.02 21.77 10.79
CA LEU A 46 -5.73 21.95 9.51
C LEU A 46 -4.76 21.90 8.31
N LEU A 47 -3.62 22.57 8.40
CA LEU A 47 -2.59 22.53 7.36
C LEU A 47 -2.07 21.10 7.15
N SER A 48 -1.70 20.42 8.24
CA SER A 48 -1.25 19.02 8.21
C SER A 48 -2.31 18.09 7.63
N TYR A 49 -3.58 18.32 7.95
CA TYR A 49 -4.70 17.58 7.41
C TYR A 49 -4.83 17.74 5.90
N ILE A 50 -4.83 18.99 5.41
CA ILE A 50 -4.96 19.30 3.98
C ILE A 50 -3.78 18.68 3.23
N GLU A 51 -2.56 18.82 3.74
CA GLU A 51 -1.36 18.32 3.09
C GLU A 51 -1.35 16.79 2.97
N ILE A 52 -1.67 16.08 4.05
CA ILE A 52 -1.78 14.61 4.05
C ILE A 52 -2.91 14.16 3.12
N SER A 53 -4.05 14.86 3.13
CA SER A 53 -5.20 14.52 2.30
C SER A 53 -4.89 14.69 0.80
N MET A 54 -4.26 15.81 0.40
CA MET A 54 -3.82 16.04 -0.97
C MET A 54 -2.77 15.01 -1.40
N ARG A 55 -1.76 14.74 -0.56
CA ARG A 55 -0.74 13.72 -0.87
C ARG A 55 -1.35 12.33 -1.03
N CYS A 56 -2.40 12.00 -0.29
CA CYS A 56 -3.12 10.73 -0.42
C CYS A 56 -3.91 10.68 -1.74
N ILE A 57 -4.66 11.74 -2.06
CA ILE A 57 -5.46 11.83 -3.29
C ILE A 57 -4.55 11.79 -4.52
N CYS A 58 -3.53 12.65 -4.58
CA CYS A 58 -2.59 12.70 -5.71
C CYS A 58 -1.96 11.33 -5.95
N LYS A 59 -1.42 10.67 -4.91
CA LYS A 59 -0.80 9.37 -5.12
C LYS A 59 -1.80 8.25 -5.46
N LYS A 60 -3.05 8.32 -4.97
CA LYS A 60 -4.11 7.38 -5.39
C LYS A 60 -4.35 7.50 -6.88
N TRP A 61 -4.48 8.73 -7.39
CA TRP A 61 -4.64 9.00 -8.81
C TRP A 61 -3.41 8.59 -9.61
N THR A 62 -2.19 8.92 -9.16
CA THR A 62 -0.95 8.49 -9.84
C THR A 62 -0.89 6.97 -9.98
N LEU A 63 -1.23 6.22 -8.93
CA LEU A 63 -1.25 4.76 -9.00
C LEU A 63 -2.37 4.23 -9.91
N PHE A 64 -3.53 4.88 -9.89
CA PHE A 64 -4.63 4.52 -10.79
C PHE A 64 -4.21 4.71 -12.25
N PHE A 65 -3.75 5.90 -12.65
CA PHE A 65 -3.30 6.18 -14.02
C PHE A 65 -2.15 5.26 -14.44
N SER A 66 -1.17 5.07 -13.56
CA SER A 66 -0.05 4.17 -13.80
C SER A 66 -0.51 2.73 -14.04
N SER A 67 -1.48 2.24 -13.25
CA SER A 67 -2.06 0.91 -13.42
C SER A 67 -2.86 0.80 -14.72
N THR A 68 -3.60 1.84 -15.11
CA THR A 68 -4.41 1.83 -16.34
C THR A 68 -3.53 1.82 -17.60
N VAL A 69 -2.50 2.65 -17.64
CA VAL A 69 -1.51 2.67 -18.75
C VAL A 69 -0.83 1.31 -18.87
N TRP A 70 -0.44 0.71 -17.75
CA TRP A 70 0.14 -0.62 -17.73
C TRP A 70 -0.82 -1.67 -18.31
N LEU A 71 -2.08 -1.65 -17.87
CA LEU A 71 -3.09 -2.60 -18.33
C LEU A 71 -3.29 -2.50 -19.85
N MET A 72 -3.32 -1.28 -20.41
CA MET A 72 -3.35 -1.07 -21.86
C MET A 72 -2.13 -1.65 -22.58
N MET A 73 -0.91 -1.45 -22.05
CA MET A 73 0.31 -2.02 -22.62
C MET A 73 0.29 -3.55 -22.61
N THR A 74 -0.21 -4.15 -21.53
CA THR A 74 -0.31 -5.62 -21.43
C THR A 74 -1.33 -6.22 -22.39
N ILE A 75 -2.49 -5.57 -22.59
CA ILE A 75 -3.50 -6.02 -23.57
C ILE A 75 -2.93 -5.93 -25.00
N SER A 76 -2.23 -4.83 -25.31
CA SER A 76 -1.58 -4.65 -26.61
C SER A 76 -0.50 -5.71 -26.86
N SER A 77 0.35 -5.96 -25.86
CA SER A 77 1.39 -7.01 -25.93
C SER A 77 0.77 -8.40 -26.07
N PHE A 78 -0.29 -8.72 -25.34
CA PHE A 78 -1.00 -10.00 -25.45
C PHE A 78 -1.63 -10.19 -26.83
N SER A 79 -2.19 -9.12 -27.40
CA SER A 79 -2.75 -9.12 -28.76
C SER A 79 -1.66 -9.38 -29.80
N TYR A 80 -0.44 -8.83 -29.60
CA TYR A 80 0.71 -9.08 -30.45
C TYR A 80 1.17 -10.54 -30.34
N VAL A 81 1.33 -11.06 -29.13
CA VAL A 81 1.71 -12.47 -28.89
C VAL A 81 0.70 -13.43 -29.51
N LYS A 82 -0.61 -13.14 -29.41
CA LYS A 82 -1.67 -13.92 -30.10
C LYS A 82 -1.52 -13.93 -31.62
N LYS A 83 -1.28 -12.77 -32.24
CA LYS A 83 -1.03 -12.69 -33.69
C LYS A 83 0.21 -13.48 -34.10
N LEU A 84 1.26 -13.42 -33.28
CA LEU A 84 2.51 -14.13 -33.50
C LEU A 84 2.32 -15.65 -33.40
N LEU A 85 1.57 -16.13 -32.40
CA LEU A 85 1.13 -17.52 -32.24
C LEU A 85 0.27 -18.04 -33.40
N ALA A 86 -0.50 -17.17 -34.06
CA ALA A 86 -1.29 -17.55 -35.24
C ALA A 86 -0.45 -17.74 -36.52
N VAL A 87 0.70 -17.06 -36.63
CA VAL A 87 1.66 -17.18 -37.75
C VAL A 87 2.67 -18.31 -37.50
N PHE A 88 2.88 -18.67 -36.25
CA PHE A 88 3.74 -19.76 -35.78
C PHE A 88 3.61 -21.10 -36.52
N PRO A 89 2.40 -21.57 -36.89
CA PRO A 89 2.22 -22.82 -37.63
C PRO A 89 2.90 -22.84 -39.01
N ALA A 90 3.18 -21.67 -39.59
CA ALA A 90 3.79 -21.54 -40.92
C ALA A 90 5.33 -21.65 -40.92
N ILE A 91 5.96 -21.60 -39.74
CA ILE A 91 7.42 -21.74 -39.60
C ILE A 91 7.74 -23.23 -39.49
N SER A 92 8.55 -23.76 -40.41
CA SER A 92 8.88 -25.19 -40.54
C SER A 92 9.92 -25.69 -39.53
N ASP A 93 10.70 -24.78 -38.93
CA ASP A 93 11.80 -25.12 -38.04
C ASP A 93 11.36 -25.18 -36.56
N GLN A 94 11.51 -26.36 -35.96
CA GLN A 94 11.04 -26.67 -34.60
C GLN A 94 11.91 -26.01 -33.51
N GLU A 95 13.19 -25.77 -33.78
CA GLU A 95 14.12 -25.16 -32.82
C GLU A 95 13.85 -23.66 -32.67
N TYR A 96 13.60 -22.99 -33.81
CA TYR A 96 13.14 -21.60 -33.86
C TYR A 96 11.78 -21.40 -33.17
N ARG A 97 10.84 -22.33 -33.35
CA ARG A 97 9.54 -22.29 -32.67
C ARG A 97 9.68 -22.31 -31.15
N SER A 98 10.49 -23.22 -30.61
CA SER A 98 10.68 -23.31 -29.16
C SER A 98 11.30 -22.03 -28.58
N THR A 99 12.29 -21.46 -29.29
CA THR A 99 12.99 -20.23 -28.89
C THR A 99 12.06 -19.01 -28.90
N ILE A 100 11.26 -18.84 -29.96
CA ILE A 100 10.34 -17.69 -30.05
C ILE A 100 9.22 -17.80 -29.00
N LEU A 101 8.73 -19.00 -28.68
CA LEU A 101 7.75 -19.20 -27.61
C LEU A 101 8.32 -18.77 -26.26
N LEU A 102 9.53 -19.22 -25.95
CA LEU A 102 10.22 -18.93 -24.69
C LEU A 102 10.47 -17.41 -24.53
N VAL A 103 10.87 -16.72 -25.59
CA VAL A 103 11.04 -15.27 -25.60
C VAL A 103 9.70 -14.55 -25.46
N SER A 104 8.66 -15.01 -26.16
CA SER A 104 7.33 -14.37 -26.18
C SER A 104 6.60 -14.44 -24.83
N ILE A 105 6.88 -15.47 -24.03
CA ILE A 105 6.31 -15.65 -22.68
C ILE A 105 7.25 -15.07 -21.63
N GLY A 106 8.56 -15.29 -21.79
CA GLY A 106 9.59 -14.88 -20.82
C GLY A 106 9.72 -13.37 -20.70
N VAL A 107 9.73 -12.64 -21.82
CA VAL A 107 9.88 -11.17 -21.80
C VAL A 107 8.70 -10.49 -21.09
N PRO A 108 7.42 -10.81 -21.38
CA PRO A 108 6.31 -10.28 -20.60
C PRO A 108 6.36 -10.68 -19.13
N ALA A 109 6.70 -11.93 -18.78
CA ALA A 109 6.76 -12.37 -17.40
C ALA A 109 7.81 -11.60 -16.57
N MET A 110 8.99 -11.37 -17.16
CA MET A 110 10.08 -10.59 -16.54
C MET A 110 9.70 -9.13 -16.28
N ILE A 111 8.78 -8.57 -17.07
CA ILE A 111 8.31 -7.19 -16.95
C ILE A 111 7.10 -7.10 -15.99
N LEU A 112 6.20 -8.08 -16.03
CA LEU A 112 4.97 -8.13 -15.23
C LEU A 112 5.23 -8.41 -13.74
N LEU A 113 6.17 -9.32 -13.42
CA LEU A 113 6.43 -9.72 -12.05
C LEU A 113 6.98 -8.57 -11.17
N PRO A 114 8.03 -7.84 -11.58
CA PRO A 114 8.53 -6.70 -10.81
C PRO A 114 7.46 -5.60 -10.68
N TRP A 115 6.67 -5.39 -11.72
CA TRP A 115 5.58 -4.41 -11.71
C TRP A 115 4.52 -4.75 -10.66
N LEU A 116 4.10 -6.01 -10.59
CA LEU A 116 3.14 -6.49 -9.60
C LEU A 116 3.66 -6.26 -8.17
N VAL A 117 4.93 -6.55 -7.92
CA VAL A 117 5.58 -6.30 -6.62
C VAL A 117 5.57 -4.80 -6.27
N CYS A 118 5.90 -3.94 -7.24
CA CYS A 118 5.84 -2.49 -7.09
C CYS A 118 4.42 -1.99 -6.77
N LEU A 119 3.41 -2.50 -7.47
CA LEU A 119 2.00 -2.18 -7.23
C LEU A 119 1.56 -2.58 -5.81
N VAL A 120 1.85 -3.81 -5.39
CA VAL A 120 1.49 -4.29 -4.03
C VAL A 120 2.15 -3.43 -2.96
N ASN A 121 3.44 -3.11 -3.11
CA ASN A 121 4.14 -2.24 -2.16
C ASN A 121 3.55 -0.83 -2.13
N ALA A 122 3.18 -0.29 -3.30
CA ALA A 122 2.53 1.01 -3.40
C ALA A 122 1.14 1.00 -2.74
N LEU A 123 0.35 -0.05 -2.91
CA LEU A 123 -0.95 -0.23 -2.26
C LEU A 123 -0.82 -0.34 -0.73
N ILE A 124 0.16 -1.10 -0.23
CA ILE A 124 0.43 -1.19 1.22
C ILE A 124 0.82 0.19 1.78
N ARG A 125 1.61 0.97 1.04
CA ARG A 125 1.97 2.35 1.42
C ARG A 125 0.76 3.28 1.39
N GLN A 126 -0.13 3.15 0.40
CA GLN A 126 -1.39 3.89 0.36
C GLN A 126 -2.27 3.57 1.54
N TYR A 127 -2.47 2.28 1.83
CA TYR A 127 -3.29 1.82 2.94
C TYR A 127 -2.80 2.40 4.28
N ARG A 128 -1.48 2.39 4.51
CA ARG A 128 -0.89 3.02 5.71
C ARG A 128 -1.22 4.51 5.82
N ARG A 129 -1.15 5.26 4.72
CA ARG A 129 -1.49 6.69 4.68
C ARG A 129 -2.98 6.94 4.88
N MET A 130 -3.83 6.10 4.30
CA MET A 130 -5.28 6.17 4.48
C MET A 130 -5.66 5.94 5.95
N LYS A 131 -4.97 5.00 6.62
CA LYS A 131 -5.13 4.78 8.06
C LYS A 131 -4.78 6.04 8.85
N GLU A 132 -3.70 6.74 8.53
CA GLU A 132 -3.34 8.02 9.18
C GLU A 132 -4.41 9.10 8.95
N LYS A 133 -4.94 9.22 7.73
CA LYS A 133 -6.03 10.14 7.45
C LYS A 133 -7.26 9.86 8.31
N MET A 134 -7.65 8.59 8.44
CA MET A 134 -8.78 8.17 9.27
C MET A 134 -8.61 8.55 10.75
N ILE A 135 -7.39 8.48 11.29
CA ILE A 135 -7.09 8.91 12.66
C ILE A 135 -7.36 10.40 12.83
N MET A 136 -6.87 11.17 11.86
CA MET A 136 -6.99 12.62 11.88
C MET A 136 -8.44 13.06 11.70
N ASP A 137 -9.20 12.37 10.86
CA ASP A 137 -10.67 12.55 10.73
C ASP A 137 -11.38 12.28 12.07
N GLU A 138 -11.00 11.22 12.76
CA GLU A 138 -11.58 10.88 14.06
C GLU A 138 -11.23 11.92 15.14
N VAL A 139 -9.98 12.38 15.20
CA VAL A 139 -9.56 13.48 16.10
C VAL A 139 -10.34 14.77 15.80
N ARG A 140 -10.51 15.10 14.52
CA ARG A 140 -11.32 16.25 14.11
C ARG A 140 -12.76 16.15 14.58
N ARG A 141 -13.38 14.96 14.49
CA ARG A 141 -14.74 14.73 15.02
C ARG A 141 -14.80 14.97 16.52
N TYR A 142 -13.88 14.40 17.29
CA TYR A 142 -13.80 14.61 18.74
C TYR A 142 -13.64 16.09 19.12
N LEU A 143 -12.78 16.83 18.41
CA LEU A 143 -12.61 18.27 18.65
C LEU A 143 -13.90 19.05 18.37
N ARG A 144 -14.59 18.74 17.27
CA ARG A 144 -15.85 19.41 16.91
C ARG A 144 -16.97 19.13 17.91
N GLU A 145 -17.07 17.90 18.40
CA GLU A 145 -18.07 17.49 19.40
C GLU A 145 -17.85 18.19 20.74
N ASN A 146 -16.60 18.27 21.21
CA ASN A 146 -16.25 19.00 22.44
C ASN A 146 -16.56 20.50 22.37
N ILE A 147 -16.28 21.15 21.22
CA ILE A 147 -16.60 22.57 21.04
C ILE A 147 -18.11 22.79 21.13
N HIS A 148 -18.90 21.89 20.56
CA HIS A 148 -20.36 21.99 20.56
C HIS A 148 -20.94 21.78 21.97
N ASP A 149 -20.39 20.85 22.75
CA ASP A 149 -20.77 20.65 24.15
C ASP A 149 -20.42 21.85 25.05
N ASP A 150 -19.26 22.48 24.82
CA ASP A 150 -18.86 23.69 25.54
C ASP A 150 -19.73 24.89 25.20
N GLU A 151 -20.15 25.02 23.94
CA GLU A 151 -21.09 26.05 23.51
C GLU A 151 -22.47 25.84 24.16
N ASN A 152 -22.95 24.59 24.20
CA ASN A 152 -24.23 24.25 24.80
C ASN A 152 -24.24 24.47 26.33
N ARG A 153 -23.11 24.25 27.02
CA ARG A 153 -22.95 24.57 28.46
C ARG A 153 -22.88 26.06 28.78
N ARG A 154 -22.46 26.90 27.83
CA ARG A 154 -22.41 28.36 28.04
C ARG A 154 -23.77 29.04 27.82
N VAL A 155 -24.71 28.35 27.18
CA VAL A 155 -26.06 28.85 26.86
C VAL A 155 -27.09 28.48 27.94
N LEU A 156 -26.78 27.52 28.81
CA LEU A 156 -27.55 27.12 30.01
C LEU A 156 -27.10 27.91 31.24
#